data_AF-A0A497NAC4-F1
#
_entry.id   AF-A0A497NAC4-F1
#
_cell.length_a   1.000
_cell.length_b   1.000
_cell.length_c   1.000
_cell.angle_alpha   90.00
_cell.angle_beta   90.00
_cell.angle_gamma   90.00
#
_symmetry.space_group_name_H-M   'P 1'
#
loop_
_entity.id
_entity.type
_entity.pdbx_description
1 polymer ?
#
loop_
_entity_poly.entity_id
_entity_poly.type
_entity_poly.pdbx_seq_one_letter_code
_entity_poly.pdbx_strand_id
1 'polypeptide(L)'
;MGCLPSVQLKVKPVLEKTKAAKKIITVDGYPFECSRKTIEAGGFKITKSITLTRDIGMKKKALHIDIGKGLGIEKYISADEVRKAKELIIKDNFRGINVNNC
;
A
#
# COMPACT_ATOMS: atom_id res chain seq x y z
N MET A 1 -5.89 -7.61 -14.74
CA MET A 1 -5.28 -6.31 -14.36
C MET A 1 -4.65 -6.44 -12.98
N GLY A 2 -3.32 -6.52 -12.93
CA GLY A 2 -2.53 -6.56 -11.69
C GLY A 2 -2.33 -5.15 -11.11
N CYS A 3 -2.12 -5.06 -9.81
CA CYS A 3 -1.58 -3.85 -9.20
C CYS A 3 -0.15 -3.66 -9.74
N LEU A 4 0.12 -2.56 -10.45
CA LEU A 4 1.48 -2.22 -10.87
C LEU A 4 2.22 -1.66 -9.64
N PRO A 5 3.23 -2.34 -9.08
CA PRO A 5 4.06 -1.73 -8.05
C PRO A 5 4.89 -0.62 -8.70
N SER A 6 4.72 0.61 -8.24
CA SER A 6 5.35 1.82 -8.79
C SER A 6 6.80 2.06 -8.33
N VAL A 7 7.47 1.04 -7.79
CA VAL A 7 8.87 1.19 -7.35
C VAL A 7 9.76 1.13 -8.57
N GLN A 8 10.30 2.28 -8.95
CA GLN A 8 11.21 2.41 -10.09
C GLN A 8 12.60 1.90 -9.73
N LEU A 9 12.76 0.58 -9.72
CA LEU A 9 14.01 -0.12 -9.35
C LEU A 9 15.22 0.17 -10.26
N LYS A 10 15.02 0.89 -11.38
CA LYS A 10 16.08 1.24 -12.34
C LYS A 10 16.40 2.73 -12.37
N VAL A 11 15.74 3.54 -11.54
CA VAL A 11 15.96 5.00 -11.49
C VAL A 11 16.92 5.32 -10.36
N LYS A 12 18.18 5.65 -10.69
CA LYS A 12 19.27 5.85 -9.72
C LYS A 12 18.90 6.85 -8.60
N PRO A 13 18.31 8.03 -8.86
CA PRO A 13 17.88 8.94 -7.78
C PRO A 13 16.86 8.33 -6.81
N VAL A 14 15.98 7.46 -7.27
CA VAL A 14 14.98 6.79 -6.43
C VAL A 14 15.65 5.73 -5.55
N LEU A 15 16.57 4.95 -6.11
CA LEU A 15 17.34 3.96 -5.36
C LEU A 15 18.17 4.60 -4.24
N GLU A 16 18.90 5.69 -4.53
CA GLU A 16 19.73 6.36 -3.52
C GLU A 16 18.89 6.97 -2.39
N LYS A 17 17.74 7.58 -2.72
CA LYS A 17 16.78 8.05 -1.70
C LYS A 17 16.22 6.90 -0.86
N THR A 18 15.97 5.75 -1.49
CA THR A 18 15.45 4.57 -0.80
C THR A 18 16.53 3.96 0.11
N LYS A 19 17.80 3.95 -0.30
CA LYS A 19 18.94 3.53 0.55
C LYS A 19 19.11 4.43 1.77
N ALA A 20 18.90 5.74 1.59
CA ALA A 20 18.99 6.72 2.67
C ALA A 20 17.76 6.71 3.61
N ALA A 21 16.69 5.99 3.28
CA ALA A 21 15.48 5.96 4.09
C ALA A 21 15.72 5.24 5.42
N LYS A 22 15.30 5.87 6.53
CA LYS A 22 15.41 5.28 7.87
C LYS A 22 14.52 4.05 8.06
N LYS A 23 13.38 4.02 7.38
CA LYS A 23 12.38 2.95 7.44
C LYS A 23 11.75 2.78 6.07
N ILE A 24 11.50 1.54 5.68
CA ILE A 24 10.78 1.19 4.45
C ILE A 24 9.56 0.38 4.84
N ILE A 25 8.38 0.85 4.44
CA ILE A 25 7.10 0.27 4.83
C ILE A 25 6.31 0.01 3.56
N THR A 26 5.86 -1.23 3.41
CA THR A 26 5.09 -1.67 2.25
C THR A 26 3.63 -1.81 2.62
N VAL A 27 2.75 -1.30 1.77
CA VAL A 27 1.30 -1.40 1.94
C VAL A 27 0.74 -2.10 0.71
N ASP A 28 0.26 -3.32 0.90
CA ASP A 28 -0.28 -4.16 -0.15
C ASP A 28 -1.80 -4.31 0.01
N GLY A 29 -2.54 -4.01 -1.06
CA GLY A 29 -4.00 -4.21 -1.10
C GLY A 29 -4.43 -5.65 -1.37
N TYR A 30 -3.49 -6.59 -1.55
CA TYR A 30 -3.78 -7.98 -1.93
C TYR A 30 -2.76 -8.96 -1.29
N PRO A 31 -3.14 -10.21 -0.94
CA PRO A 31 -2.25 -11.15 -0.25
C PRO A 31 -1.01 -11.59 -1.05
N PHE A 32 -0.92 -11.22 -2.32
CA PHE A 32 0.26 -11.55 -3.13
C PHE A 32 1.48 -10.69 -2.78
N GLU A 33 1.28 -9.59 -2.03
CA GLU A 33 2.37 -8.76 -1.47
C GLU A 33 3.35 -8.26 -2.56
N CYS A 34 2.80 -7.72 -3.66
CA CYS A 34 3.58 -7.26 -4.82
C CYS A 34 4.54 -6.14 -4.45
N SER A 35 4.12 -5.18 -3.62
CA SER A 35 4.95 -4.07 -3.18
C SER A 35 6.12 -4.58 -2.36
N ARG A 36 5.85 -5.42 -1.36
CA ARG A 36 6.86 -6.10 -0.55
C ARG A 36 7.89 -6.82 -1.42
N LYS A 37 7.46 -7.72 -2.29
CA LYS A 37 8.36 -8.50 -3.17
C LYS A 37 9.20 -7.62 -4.07
N THR A 38 8.63 -6.51 -4.56
CA THR A 38 9.36 -5.55 -5.42
C THR A 38 10.48 -4.85 -4.65
N ILE A 39 10.21 -4.41 -3.41
CA ILE A 39 11.20 -3.77 -2.55
C ILE A 39 12.31 -4.76 -2.15
N GLU A 40 11.93 -5.98 -1.76
CA GLU A 40 12.88 -7.06 -1.44
C GLU A 40 13.77 -7.42 -2.65
N ALA A 41 13.18 -7.52 -3.85
CA ALA A 41 13.93 -7.74 -5.10
C ALA A 41 14.88 -6.57 -5.45
N GLY A 42 14.59 -5.36 -4.95
CA GLY A 42 15.48 -4.20 -5.03
C GLY A 42 16.66 -4.23 -4.05
N GLY A 43 16.78 -5.28 -3.23
CA GLY A 43 17.84 -5.41 -2.21
C GLY A 43 17.58 -4.59 -0.95
N PHE A 44 16.37 -4.07 -0.77
CA PHE A 44 16.02 -3.24 0.38
C PHE A 44 15.40 -4.06 1.51
N LYS A 45 15.76 -3.72 2.75
CA LYS A 45 15.17 -4.33 3.94
C LYS A 45 13.88 -3.60 4.33
N ILE A 46 12.79 -4.35 4.39
CA ILE A 46 11.49 -3.83 4.82
C ILE A 46 11.45 -3.79 6.35
N THR A 47 11.06 -2.63 6.89
CA THR A 47 10.84 -2.44 8.32
C THR A 47 9.51 -3.05 8.76
N LYS A 48 8.46 -2.88 7.94
CA LYS A 48 7.11 -3.39 8.20
C LYS A 48 6.37 -3.61 6.89
N SER A 49 5.64 -4.72 6.80
CA SER A 49 4.71 -5.00 5.71
C SER A 49 3.29 -4.96 6.25
N ILE A 50 2.40 -4.25 5.55
CA ILE A 50 0.97 -4.13 5.83
C ILE A 50 0.23 -4.74 4.63
N THR A 51 -0.68 -5.67 4.88
CA THR A 51 -1.54 -6.29 3.86
C THR A 51 -3.00 -6.01 4.21
N LEU A 52 -3.63 -5.06 3.53
CA LEU A 52 -4.97 -4.55 3.88
C LEU A 52 -6.06 -5.63 3.88
N THR A 53 -5.98 -6.60 2.97
CA THR A 53 -6.92 -7.74 2.94
C THR A 53 -6.82 -8.63 4.18
N ARG A 54 -5.64 -8.68 4.82
CA ARG A 54 -5.36 -9.50 6.01
C ARG A 54 -5.56 -8.70 7.29
N ASP A 55 -5.04 -7.47 7.33
CA ASP A 55 -4.94 -6.69 8.56
C ASP A 55 -6.22 -5.90 8.89
N ILE A 56 -7.02 -5.54 7.87
CA ILE A 56 -8.31 -4.83 8.05
C ILE A 56 -9.50 -5.55 7.41
N GLY A 57 -9.27 -6.74 6.84
CA GLY A 57 -10.31 -7.54 6.17
C GLY A 57 -10.86 -6.91 4.90
N MET A 58 -10.10 -6.02 4.24
CA MET A 58 -10.52 -5.36 3.00
C MET A 58 -10.83 -6.41 1.92
N LYS A 59 -11.92 -6.23 1.16
CA LYS A 59 -12.25 -7.14 0.06
C LYS A 59 -11.73 -6.61 -1.27
N LYS A 60 -10.98 -7.43 -2.00
CA LYS A 60 -10.60 -7.09 -3.37
C LYS A 60 -11.81 -7.14 -4.28
N LYS A 61 -12.29 -5.97 -4.69
CA LYS A 61 -13.28 -5.83 -5.77
C LYS A 61 -12.55 -5.59 -7.08
N ALA A 62 -12.83 -6.41 -8.09
CA ALA A 62 -12.10 -6.33 -9.35
C ALA A 62 -12.71 -5.26 -10.25
N LEU A 63 -12.03 -4.13 -10.50
CA LEU A 63 -12.62 -3.02 -11.27
C LEU A 63 -13.03 -3.39 -12.71
N HIS A 64 -12.41 -4.42 -13.29
CA HIS A 64 -12.74 -4.85 -14.66
C HIS A 64 -14.19 -5.30 -14.86
N ILE A 65 -14.92 -5.65 -13.78
CA ILE A 65 -16.35 -5.97 -13.90
C ILE A 65 -17.22 -4.76 -14.25
N ASP A 66 -16.66 -3.54 -14.16
CA ASP A 66 -17.32 -2.27 -14.51
C ASP A 66 -17.10 -1.84 -15.97
N ILE A 67 -16.25 -2.55 -16.73
CA ILE A 67 -15.94 -2.17 -18.12
C ILE A 67 -17.25 -2.19 -18.93
N GLY A 68 -17.63 -1.03 -19.45
CA GLY A 68 -18.85 -0.84 -20.25
C GLY A 68 -20.15 -0.77 -19.44
N LYS A 69 -20.12 -0.83 -18.10
CA LYS A 69 -21.31 -0.76 -17.25
C LYS A 69 -21.55 0.59 -16.59
N GLY A 70 -20.48 1.38 -16.37
CA GLY A 70 -20.58 2.73 -15.82
C GLY A 70 -21.19 2.78 -14.42
N LEU A 71 -20.91 1.78 -13.57
CA LEU A 71 -21.47 1.66 -12.22
C LEU A 71 -20.88 2.68 -11.24
N GLY A 72 -19.77 3.33 -11.61
CA GLY A 72 -19.08 4.34 -10.82
C GLY A 72 -18.07 3.75 -9.83
N ILE A 73 -16.98 4.48 -9.59
CA ILE A 73 -15.85 4.04 -8.73
C ILE A 73 -16.29 3.86 -7.27
N GLU A 74 -17.31 4.59 -6.84
CA GLU A 74 -17.89 4.55 -5.50
C GLU A 74 -18.44 3.17 -5.11
N LYS A 75 -18.85 2.33 -6.07
CA LYS A 75 -19.27 0.94 -5.76
C LYS A 75 -18.10 0.02 -5.40
N TYR A 76 -16.90 0.43 -5.78
CA TYR A 76 -15.67 -0.34 -5.62
C TYR A 76 -14.83 0.12 -4.42
N ILE A 77 -15.16 1.28 -3.83
CA ILE A 77 -14.44 1.88 -2.70
C ILE A 77 -15.39 2.02 -1.50
N SER A 78 -14.99 1.49 -0.34
CA SER A 78 -15.70 1.72 0.93
C SER A 78 -15.01 2.80 1.75
N ALA A 79 -15.75 3.82 2.18
CA ALA A 79 -15.22 4.84 3.09
C ALA A 79 -14.72 4.25 4.42
N ASP A 80 -15.37 3.19 4.92
CA ASP A 80 -14.93 2.49 6.14
C ASP A 80 -13.62 1.73 5.93
N GLU A 81 -13.43 1.08 4.77
CA GLU A 81 -12.16 0.40 4.43
C GLU A 81 -11.02 1.42 4.28
N VAL A 82 -11.30 2.58 3.67
CA VAL A 82 -10.34 3.69 3.55
C VAL A 82 -9.94 4.23 4.93
N ARG A 83 -10.93 4.45 5.81
CA ARG A 83 -10.68 4.91 7.19
C ARG A 83 -9.82 3.91 7.96
N LYS A 84 -10.18 2.63 7.96
CA LYS A 84 -9.41 1.56 8.63
C LYS A 84 -7.98 1.44 8.08
N ALA A 85 -7.81 1.54 6.77
CA ALA A 85 -6.48 1.51 6.14
C ALA A 85 -5.63 2.69 6.62
N LYS A 86 -6.19 3.91 6.64
CA LYS A 86 -5.52 5.11 7.14
C LYS A 86 -5.12 4.95 8.61
N GLU A 87 -6.05 4.51 9.46
CA GLU A 87 -5.78 4.28 10.89
C GLU A 87 -4.66 3.28 11.12
N LEU A 88 -4.65 2.16 10.39
CA LEU A 88 -3.60 1.14 10.49
C LEU A 88 -2.24 1.68 10.05
N ILE A 89 -2.17 2.33 8.89
CA ILE A 89 -0.94 2.94 8.36
C ILE A 89 -0.41 3.97 9.36
N ILE A 90 -1.29 4.79 9.93
CA ILE A 90 -0.88 5.79 10.92
C ILE A 90 -0.34 5.11 12.19
N LYS A 91 -1.11 4.17 12.77
CA LYS A 91 -0.74 3.47 14.00
C LYS A 91 0.60 2.75 13.89
N ASP A 92 0.84 2.09 12.76
CA ASP A 92 2.05 1.30 12.55
C ASP A 92 3.27 2.16 12.19
N ASN A 93 3.07 3.32 11.55
CA ASN A 93 4.17 4.23 11.17
C ASN A 93 4.53 5.24 12.26
N PHE A 94 3.55 5.67 13.05
CA PHE A 94 3.65 6.78 14.01
C PHE A 94 3.50 6.34 15.46
N ARG A 95 3.74 5.06 15.80
CA ARG A 95 3.87 4.63 17.21
C ARG A 95 4.87 5.54 17.93
N GLY A 96 4.37 6.45 18.78
CA GLY A 96 5.16 7.46 19.49
C GLY A 96 5.04 8.91 18.98
N ILE A 97 4.25 9.20 17.94
CA ILE A 97 3.98 10.56 17.44
C ILE A 97 2.48 10.84 17.60
N ASN A 98 2.13 11.92 18.30
CA ASN A 98 0.74 12.34 18.51
C ASN A 98 0.21 12.99 17.22
N VAL A 99 -0.71 12.30 16.53
CA VAL A 99 -1.16 12.62 15.17
C VAL A 99 -2.30 13.64 15.12
N ASN A 100 -2.74 14.15 16.28
CA ASN A 100 -3.84 15.11 16.39
C ASN A 100 -3.46 16.55 16.01
N ASN A 101 -2.25 16.78 15.47
CA ASN A 101 -1.74 18.11 15.08
C ASN A 101 -1.26 18.20 13.61
N CYS A 102 -1.81 17.40 12.69
CA CYS A 102 -1.62 17.58 11.24
C CYS A 102 -2.94 17.92 10.56
#